data_AF-A0A6G0U264-F1
#
_entry.id   AF-A0A6G0U264-F1
#
_cell.length_a   1.000
_cell.length_b   1.000
_cell.length_c   1.000
_cell.angle_alpha   90.00
_cell.angle_beta   90.00
_cell.angle_gamma   90.00
#
_symmetry.space_group_name_H-M   'P 1'
#
loop_
_entity.id
_entity.type
_entity.pdbx_description
1 polymer ?
#
loop_
_entity_poly.entity_id
_entity_poly.type
_entity_poly.pdbx_seq_one_letter_code
_entity_poly.pdbx_strand_id
1 'polypeptide(L)'
;MTGHRCIVPACKSGYDSCVTKHHFFTVHKNPARLEQWKKAIPRKDFVIKTRQAVCELHFYEEDIICTKVMTDINGKVVEISCSPRRIIWFRSVGNLNGSTLKGRHTNRKMVLVLEQPAPKFKGTAVVNGEFKDISLESFKGKYVVLFFYPLDFTFVCPTEIIAFSDRANEFAAINCQLIAASCDSHFSHLAWVNTPRNEGGLGKMQIPLLADKSAAIAKDYQVYNEATGIPYRGLFIIDDKGNLRQITINDLPVGRSVDETLRLVQAFQYTDEHGEVCPANWKPGSKTINPSKSKDYFKTVE
;
A
#
# COMPACT_ATOMS: atom_id res chain seq x y z
N MET A 1 5.42 -31.42 -32.13
CA MET A 1 5.24 -30.86 -30.78
C MET A 1 3.93 -30.06 -30.78
N THR A 2 2.88 -30.59 -30.15
CA THR A 2 1.53 -30.02 -30.14
C THR A 2 1.40 -28.93 -29.07
N GLY A 3 1.21 -27.68 -29.49
CA GLY A 3 1.10 -26.51 -28.60
C GLY A 3 -0.07 -26.63 -27.62
N HIS A 4 0.16 -26.27 -26.36
CA HIS A 4 -0.85 -26.35 -25.30
C HIS A 4 -1.78 -25.13 -25.37
N ARG A 5 -3.09 -25.34 -25.56
CA ARG A 5 -4.14 -24.31 -25.37
C ARG A 5 -4.74 -24.46 -23.98
N CYS A 6 -5.15 -23.34 -23.38
CA CYS A 6 -5.93 -23.40 -22.15
C CYS A 6 -7.27 -24.09 -22.43
N ILE A 7 -7.66 -25.03 -21.56
CA ILE A 7 -8.91 -25.77 -21.70
C ILE A 7 -10.15 -25.03 -21.19
N VAL A 8 -9.98 -23.91 -20.48
CA VAL A 8 -11.11 -23.19 -19.89
C VAL A 8 -11.91 -22.52 -21.02
N PRO A 9 -13.22 -22.79 -21.14
CA PRO A 9 -14.05 -22.19 -22.17
C PRO A 9 -13.97 -20.66 -22.15
N ALA A 10 -13.88 -20.06 -23.34
CA ALA A 10 -13.67 -18.63 -23.60
C ALA A 10 -12.30 -18.05 -23.21
N CYS A 11 -11.38 -18.85 -22.67
CA CYS A 11 -10.03 -18.40 -22.41
C CYS A 11 -9.23 -18.26 -23.72
N LYS A 12 -8.71 -17.05 -23.97
CA LYS A 12 -7.92 -16.73 -25.18
C LYS A 12 -6.41 -17.00 -25.00
N SER A 13 -5.96 -17.47 -23.82
CA SER A 13 -4.55 -17.75 -23.60
C SER A 13 -4.13 -18.99 -24.40
N GLY A 14 -3.32 -18.76 -25.43
CA GLY A 14 -2.74 -19.73 -26.35
C GLY A 14 -1.69 -19.03 -27.21
N TYR A 15 -0.84 -19.78 -27.93
CA TYR A 15 0.35 -19.21 -28.59
C TYR A 15 0.06 -18.11 -29.63
N ASP A 16 -1.19 -17.95 -30.12
CA ASP A 16 -1.56 -16.81 -30.96
C ASP A 16 -1.67 -15.47 -30.20
N SER A 17 -1.55 -15.49 -28.88
CA SER A 17 -1.35 -14.29 -28.07
C SER A 17 0.14 -14.11 -27.75
N CYS A 18 0.99 -13.93 -28.77
CA CYS A 18 2.39 -13.50 -28.64
C CYS A 18 2.56 -12.16 -27.87
N VAL A 19 1.47 -11.55 -27.41
CA VAL A 19 1.45 -10.32 -26.61
C VAL A 19 1.57 -10.61 -25.10
N THR A 20 1.17 -11.81 -24.62
CA THR A 20 1.18 -12.15 -23.19
C THR A 20 1.66 -13.59 -22.93
N LYS A 21 2.89 -13.73 -22.39
CA LYS A 21 3.42 -15.03 -21.96
C LYS A 21 2.74 -15.45 -20.65
N HIS A 22 1.80 -16.37 -20.72
CA HIS A 22 1.18 -16.98 -19.53
C HIS A 22 1.84 -18.31 -19.15
N HIS A 23 1.88 -18.60 -17.85
CA HIS A 23 2.24 -19.94 -17.38
C HIS A 23 1.08 -20.92 -17.58
N PHE A 24 1.41 -22.14 -18.00
CA PHE A 24 0.46 -23.23 -18.19
C PHE A 24 0.79 -24.37 -17.25
N PHE A 25 -0.23 -24.85 -16.55
CA PHE A 25 -0.17 -26.00 -15.66
C PHE A 25 -0.82 -27.20 -16.33
N THR A 26 -0.13 -28.35 -16.32
CA THR A 26 -0.71 -29.60 -16.81
C THR A 26 -1.55 -30.25 -15.73
N VAL A 27 -2.77 -30.66 -16.08
CA VAL A 27 -3.66 -31.39 -15.17
C VAL A 27 -2.97 -32.66 -14.68
N HIS A 28 -2.87 -32.77 -13.36
CA HIS A 28 -2.17 -33.87 -12.70
C HIS A 28 -2.92 -35.22 -12.88
N LYS A 29 -2.16 -36.32 -13.04
CA LYS A 29 -2.74 -37.67 -13.21
C LYS A 29 -3.22 -38.31 -11.90
N ASN A 30 -2.61 -37.92 -10.77
CA ASN A 30 -2.99 -38.39 -9.42
C ASN A 30 -4.41 -37.92 -9.05
N PRO A 31 -5.35 -38.83 -8.70
CA PRO A 31 -6.73 -38.50 -8.34
C PRO A 31 -6.89 -37.53 -7.16
N ALA A 32 -6.07 -37.64 -6.12
CA ALA A 32 -6.18 -36.79 -4.93
C ALA A 32 -5.84 -35.32 -5.25
N ARG A 33 -4.82 -35.10 -6.08
CA ARG A 33 -4.43 -33.77 -6.56
C ARG A 33 -5.41 -33.22 -7.59
N LEU A 34 -6.02 -34.09 -8.40
CA LEU A 34 -7.07 -33.69 -9.33
C LEU A 34 -8.29 -33.12 -8.61
N GLU A 35 -8.64 -33.68 -7.45
CA GLU A 35 -9.77 -33.18 -6.66
C GLU A 35 -9.48 -31.82 -6.02
N GLN A 36 -8.24 -31.57 -5.58
CA GLN A 36 -7.80 -30.23 -5.15
C GLN A 36 -7.89 -29.22 -6.29
N TRP A 37 -7.50 -29.61 -7.51
CA TRP A 37 -7.61 -28.77 -8.70
C TRP A 37 -9.05 -28.41 -9.06
N LYS A 38 -9.99 -29.36 -8.94
CA LYS A 38 -11.42 -29.08 -9.16
C LYS A 38 -12.00 -28.09 -8.14
N LYS A 39 -11.47 -28.06 -6.91
CA LYS A 39 -11.87 -27.08 -5.89
C LYS A 39 -11.34 -25.69 -6.21
N ALA A 40 -10.10 -25.59 -6.68
CA ALA A 40 -9.43 -24.32 -7.00
C ALA A 40 -9.99 -23.63 -8.25
N ILE A 41 -10.60 -24.38 -9.18
CA ILE A 41 -11.21 -23.84 -10.39
C ILE A 41 -12.74 -23.79 -10.19
N PRO A 42 -13.34 -22.63 -9.86
CA PRO A 42 -14.73 -22.52 -9.39
C PRO A 42 -15.77 -22.56 -10.53
N ARG A 43 -15.56 -23.44 -11.52
CA ARG A 43 -16.32 -23.50 -12.77
C ARG A 43 -16.90 -24.90 -12.95
N LYS A 44 -18.24 -25.00 -13.01
CA LYS A 44 -18.98 -26.27 -13.19
C LYS A 44 -19.36 -26.57 -14.65
N ASP A 45 -19.04 -25.66 -15.56
CA ASP A 45 -19.45 -25.67 -16.97
C ASP A 45 -18.58 -26.60 -17.86
N PHE A 46 -17.49 -27.16 -17.33
CA PHE A 46 -16.66 -28.11 -18.09
C PHE A 46 -15.98 -29.15 -17.19
N VAL A 47 -15.66 -30.30 -17.79
CA VAL A 47 -15.02 -31.43 -17.09
C VAL A 47 -13.51 -31.44 -17.39
N ILE A 48 -12.70 -31.36 -16.33
CA ILE A 48 -11.23 -31.40 -16.42
C ILE A 48 -10.76 -32.85 -16.68
N LYS A 49 -10.03 -33.07 -17.78
CA LYS A 49 -9.41 -34.35 -18.15
C LYS A 49 -7.88 -34.27 -17.97
N THR A 50 -7.24 -35.42 -17.73
CA THR A 50 -5.77 -35.48 -17.59
C THR A 50 -5.04 -35.09 -18.88
N ARG A 51 -3.78 -34.63 -18.78
CA ARG A 51 -2.93 -34.19 -19.90
C ARG A 51 -3.41 -32.92 -20.64
N GLN A 52 -4.41 -32.24 -20.10
CA GLN A 52 -4.84 -30.92 -20.53
C GLN A 52 -4.01 -29.82 -19.85
N ALA A 53 -4.04 -28.59 -20.38
CA ALA A 53 -3.34 -27.44 -19.82
C ALA A 53 -4.31 -26.33 -19.41
N VAL A 54 -4.09 -25.74 -18.24
CA VAL A 54 -4.83 -24.58 -17.71
C VAL A 54 -3.84 -23.44 -17.50
N CYS A 55 -4.18 -22.22 -17.88
CA CYS A 55 -3.29 -21.08 -17.64
C CYS A 55 -3.45 -20.54 -16.22
N GLU A 56 -2.45 -19.80 -15.75
CA GLU A 56 -2.44 -19.20 -14.42
C GLU A 56 -3.59 -18.23 -14.12
N LEU A 57 -4.24 -17.65 -15.14
CA LEU A 57 -5.37 -16.72 -14.97
C LEU A 57 -6.59 -17.35 -14.28
N HIS A 58 -6.63 -18.68 -14.15
CA HIS A 58 -7.74 -19.42 -13.58
C HIS A 58 -7.47 -19.97 -12.17
N PHE A 59 -6.38 -19.54 -11.55
CA PHE A 59 -6.05 -19.85 -10.17
C PHE A 59 -5.95 -18.55 -9.37
N TYR A 60 -6.33 -18.59 -8.09
CA TYR A 60 -5.98 -17.51 -7.17
C TYR A 60 -4.46 -17.55 -6.91
N GLU A 61 -3.86 -16.41 -6.60
CA GLU A 61 -2.40 -16.34 -6.37
C GLU A 61 -2.00 -17.23 -5.19
N GLU A 62 -2.85 -17.35 -4.16
CA GLU A 62 -2.65 -18.27 -3.03
C GLU A 62 -2.65 -19.77 -3.42
N ASP A 63 -3.30 -20.15 -4.51
CA ASP A 63 -3.38 -21.55 -4.96
C ASP A 63 -2.16 -22.00 -5.78
N ILE A 64 -1.31 -21.05 -6.20
CA ILE A 64 -0.14 -21.33 -7.03
C ILE A 64 1.08 -21.59 -6.13
N ILE A 65 1.25 -22.86 -5.74
CA ILE A 65 2.42 -23.30 -4.99
C ILE A 65 3.66 -23.31 -5.89
N CYS A 66 4.55 -22.36 -5.65
CA CYS A 66 5.81 -22.24 -6.38
C CYS A 66 6.94 -22.85 -5.57
N THR A 67 7.14 -24.16 -5.66
CA THR A 67 8.29 -24.82 -5.04
C THR A 67 9.30 -25.27 -6.09
N LYS A 68 10.58 -25.11 -5.79
CA LYS A 68 11.67 -25.68 -6.58
C LYS A 68 12.34 -26.75 -5.74
N VAL A 69 12.34 -27.96 -6.27
CA VAL A 69 13.05 -29.10 -5.68
C VAL A 69 14.47 -29.08 -6.22
N MET A 70 15.46 -28.97 -5.32
CA MET A 70 16.88 -29.03 -5.65
C MET A 70 17.53 -30.13 -4.85
N THR A 71 18.42 -30.89 -5.48
CA THR A 71 19.26 -31.86 -4.76
C THR A 71 20.57 -31.16 -4.41
N ASP A 72 20.95 -31.17 -3.13
CA ASP A 72 22.24 -30.63 -2.71
C ASP A 72 23.41 -31.52 -3.17
N ILE A 73 24.63 -31.02 -2.97
CA ILE A 73 25.87 -31.73 -3.31
C ILE A 73 26.05 -33.07 -2.57
N ASN A 74 25.28 -33.29 -1.50
CA ASN A 74 25.29 -34.50 -0.68
C ASN A 74 24.11 -35.44 -1.01
N GLY A 75 23.34 -35.16 -2.06
CA GLY A 75 22.21 -35.99 -2.48
C GLY A 75 20.90 -35.74 -1.73
N LYS A 76 20.84 -34.75 -0.83
CA LYS A 76 19.63 -34.41 -0.07
C LYS A 76 18.70 -33.56 -0.92
N VAL A 77 17.44 -33.99 -1.04
CA VAL A 77 16.39 -33.25 -1.73
C VAL A 77 15.89 -32.14 -0.80
N VAL A 78 16.04 -30.89 -1.23
CA VAL A 78 15.60 -29.68 -0.53
C VAL A 78 14.51 -29.01 -1.36
N GLU A 79 13.35 -28.76 -0.74
CA GLU A 79 12.25 -28.01 -1.33
C GLU A 79 12.36 -26.54 -0.93
N ILE A 80 12.59 -25.67 -1.92
CA ILE A 80 12.76 -24.23 -1.70
C ILE A 80 11.52 -23.52 -2.21
N SER A 81 10.86 -22.75 -1.34
CA SER A 81 9.76 -21.87 -1.74
C SER A 81 10.29 -20.78 -2.67
N CYS A 82 9.78 -20.74 -3.89
CA CYS A 82 10.10 -19.77 -4.91
C CYS A 82 9.02 -18.70 -4.95
N SER A 83 9.42 -17.46 -5.20
CA SER A 83 8.48 -16.40 -5.54
C SER A 83 7.69 -16.78 -6.81
N PRO A 84 6.37 -16.46 -6.91
CA PRO A 84 5.50 -16.85 -8.01
C PRO A 84 6.00 -16.55 -9.43
N ARG A 85 6.98 -15.65 -9.55
CA ARG A 85 7.47 -15.15 -10.83
C ARG A 85 8.81 -15.74 -11.27
N ARG A 86 9.30 -16.77 -10.58
CA ARG A 86 10.50 -17.55 -10.97
C ARG A 86 10.23 -19.05 -10.89
N ILE A 87 9.25 -19.55 -11.63
CA ILE A 87 9.23 -20.99 -11.96
C ILE A 87 10.10 -21.19 -13.21
N ILE A 88 11.37 -21.53 -12.97
CA ILE A 88 12.27 -22.08 -13.98
C ILE A 88 12.08 -23.61 -13.93
N TRP A 89 11.52 -24.21 -14.96
CA TRP A 89 11.69 -25.65 -15.18
C TRP A 89 13.09 -25.89 -15.75
N PHE A 90 13.94 -26.58 -15.00
CA PHE A 90 15.13 -27.23 -15.54
C PHE A 90 14.80 -28.70 -15.82
N ARG A 91 14.95 -29.10 -17.08
CA ARG A 91 15.46 -30.44 -17.42
C ARG A 91 16.90 -30.23 -17.89
N SER A 92 17.83 -31.00 -17.32
CA SER A 92 19.26 -31.14 -17.65
C SER A 92 19.56 -30.95 -19.15
N VAL A 93 20.66 -30.36 -19.65
CA VAL A 93 22.09 -30.37 -19.29
C VAL A 93 22.72 -29.13 -19.98
N GLY A 94 23.74 -28.47 -19.41
CA GLY A 94 24.64 -27.61 -20.20
C GLY A 94 25.18 -26.37 -19.47
N ASN A 95 26.49 -26.36 -19.22
CA ASN A 95 27.31 -25.20 -18.85
C ASN A 95 26.96 -23.97 -19.69
N LEU A 96 26.67 -22.81 -19.05
CA LEU A 96 27.04 -21.50 -19.61
C LEU A 96 27.27 -20.47 -18.50
N ASN A 97 28.43 -19.82 -18.62
CA ASN A 97 28.95 -18.75 -17.79
C ASN A 97 28.08 -17.48 -17.82
N GLY A 98 28.18 -16.71 -16.75
CA GLY A 98 28.01 -15.25 -16.64
C GLY A 98 27.06 -14.53 -17.61
N SER A 99 25.88 -14.14 -17.11
CA SER A 99 25.27 -12.86 -17.48
C SER A 99 24.24 -12.42 -16.43
N THR A 100 24.41 -11.19 -15.96
CA THR A 100 23.59 -10.50 -14.98
C THR A 100 22.19 -10.23 -15.55
N LEU A 101 21.19 -11.04 -15.17
CA LEU A 101 19.80 -10.81 -15.56
C LEU A 101 19.15 -9.76 -14.66
N LYS A 102 19.01 -8.53 -15.17
CA LYS A 102 18.18 -7.46 -14.61
C LYS A 102 16.73 -7.95 -14.46
N GLY A 103 16.28 -8.11 -13.22
CA GLY A 103 14.91 -8.53 -12.90
C GLY A 103 13.90 -7.42 -13.20
N ARG A 104 12.90 -7.72 -14.03
CA ARG A 104 11.72 -6.86 -14.23
C ARG A 104 10.83 -6.95 -12.98
N HIS A 105 10.70 -5.84 -12.27
CA HIS A 105 9.68 -5.62 -11.25
C HIS A 105 8.32 -5.85 -11.88
N THR A 106 7.58 -6.74 -11.27
CA THR A 106 6.21 -7.07 -11.62
C THR A 106 5.40 -6.53 -10.44
N ASN A 107 4.34 -5.80 -10.72
CA ASN A 107 3.63 -5.00 -9.73
C ASN A 107 2.97 -5.96 -8.72
N ARG A 108 3.49 -6.08 -7.50
CA ARG A 108 2.72 -6.63 -6.37
C ARG A 108 1.82 -5.48 -5.95
N LYS A 109 0.49 -5.69 -5.94
CA LYS A 109 -0.41 -4.70 -5.36
C LYS A 109 -0.11 -4.66 -3.86
N MET A 110 0.67 -3.67 -3.43
CA MET A 110 1.07 -3.48 -2.04
C MET A 110 -0.20 -3.33 -1.21
N VAL A 111 -0.42 -4.23 -0.26
CA VAL A 111 -1.54 -4.13 0.69
C VAL A 111 -1.10 -3.25 1.86
N LEU A 112 -1.87 -2.21 2.19
CA LEU A 112 -1.64 -1.43 3.39
C LEU A 112 -2.01 -2.27 4.61
N VAL A 113 -1.03 -2.49 5.49
CA VAL A 113 -1.21 -3.23 6.73
C VAL A 113 -0.65 -2.38 7.86
N LEU A 114 -1.41 -2.24 8.94
CA LEU A 114 -0.94 -1.55 10.15
C LEU A 114 0.28 -2.28 10.72
N GLU A 115 1.14 -1.54 11.42
CA GLU A 115 2.41 -2.03 12.01
C GLU A 115 3.49 -2.41 10.98
N GLN A 116 3.18 -2.39 9.68
CA GLN A 116 4.14 -2.61 8.61
C GLN A 116 4.73 -1.29 8.08
N PRO A 117 5.91 -1.33 7.42
CA PRO A 117 6.49 -0.15 6.80
C PRO A 117 5.52 0.53 5.84
N ALA A 118 5.34 1.84 5.98
CA ALA A 118 4.51 2.61 5.08
C ALA A 118 5.12 2.66 3.66
N PRO A 119 4.29 2.71 2.59
CA PRO A 119 4.81 2.83 1.24
C PRO A 119 5.71 4.06 1.10
N LYS A 120 6.89 3.85 0.52
CA LYS A 120 7.86 4.94 0.31
C LYS A 120 7.31 5.90 -0.73
N PHE A 121 7.46 7.19 -0.48
CA PHE A 121 7.21 8.22 -1.47
C PHE A 121 8.40 9.16 -1.61
N LYS A 122 8.54 9.71 -2.81
CA LYS A 122 9.44 10.80 -3.14
C LYS A 122 8.76 11.64 -4.22
N GLY A 123 8.80 12.96 -4.07
CA GLY A 123 8.25 13.86 -5.05
C GLY A 123 8.55 15.31 -4.74
N THR A 124 8.23 16.17 -5.69
CA THR A 124 8.39 17.62 -5.55
C THR A 124 7.18 18.18 -4.81
N ALA A 125 7.44 18.97 -3.78
CA ALA A 125 6.44 19.66 -2.99
C ALA A 125 6.64 21.17 -3.03
N VAL A 126 5.58 21.93 -2.78
CA VAL A 126 5.66 23.37 -2.50
C VAL A 126 5.88 23.54 -1.00
N VAL A 127 6.99 24.15 -0.63
CA VAL A 127 7.38 24.41 0.77
C VAL A 127 7.76 25.88 0.88
N ASN A 128 7.05 26.64 1.71
CA ASN A 128 7.27 28.09 1.86
C ASN A 128 7.26 28.88 0.53
N GLY A 129 6.47 28.43 -0.45
CA GLY A 129 6.39 29.06 -1.78
C GLY A 129 7.48 28.64 -2.76
N GLU A 130 8.37 27.73 -2.39
CA GLU A 130 9.44 27.21 -3.26
C GLU A 130 9.23 25.74 -3.58
N PHE A 131 9.76 25.28 -4.72
CA PHE A 131 9.78 23.86 -5.07
C PHE A 131 10.90 23.15 -4.34
N LYS A 132 10.55 22.10 -3.59
CA LYS A 132 11.51 21.29 -2.85
C LYS A 132 11.15 19.82 -2.98
N ASP A 133 12.16 19.00 -3.27
CA ASP A 133 11.98 17.55 -3.23
C ASP A 133 11.95 17.04 -1.80
N ILE A 134 10.91 16.27 -1.48
CA ILE A 134 10.75 15.61 -0.19
C ILE A 134 10.59 14.10 -0.40
N SER A 135 10.95 13.33 0.62
CA SER A 135 10.74 11.89 0.65
C SER A 135 10.36 11.44 2.05
N LEU A 136 9.66 10.30 2.17
CA LEU A 136 9.36 9.73 3.48
C LEU A 136 10.64 9.50 4.31
N GLU A 137 11.73 9.12 3.65
CA GLU A 137 13.02 8.87 4.30
C GLU A 137 13.64 10.12 4.94
N SER A 138 13.36 11.32 4.40
CA SER A 138 13.83 12.59 4.99
C SER A 138 13.19 12.94 6.34
N PHE A 139 12.11 12.24 6.71
CA PHE A 139 11.39 12.45 7.96
C PHE A 139 11.59 11.33 8.99
N LYS A 140 12.58 10.45 8.79
CA LYS A 140 12.95 9.44 9.80
C LYS A 140 13.23 10.09 11.16
N GLY A 141 12.77 9.45 12.23
CA GLY A 141 12.85 9.99 13.59
C GLY A 141 11.78 11.04 13.92
N LYS A 142 10.83 11.29 13.01
CA LYS A 142 9.65 12.12 13.24
C LYS A 142 8.40 11.33 12.91
N TYR A 143 7.31 11.62 13.61
CA TYR A 143 6.00 11.17 13.16
C TYR A 143 5.63 11.90 11.87
N VAL A 144 4.95 11.23 10.95
CA VAL A 144 4.48 11.84 9.70
C VAL A 144 2.98 11.62 9.57
N VAL A 145 2.24 12.70 9.38
CA VAL A 145 0.84 12.65 8.95
C VAL A 145 0.81 12.99 7.46
N LEU A 146 0.61 11.97 6.63
CA LEU A 146 0.40 12.12 5.20
C LEU A 146 -1.10 12.11 4.94
N PHE A 147 -1.64 13.16 4.33
CA PHE A 147 -3.05 13.20 3.99
C PHE A 147 -3.30 13.66 2.56
N PHE A 148 -4.16 12.93 1.87
CA PHE A 148 -4.57 13.21 0.50
C PHE A 148 -5.81 14.10 0.48
N TYR A 149 -5.86 15.01 -0.47
CA TYR A 149 -7.07 15.74 -0.82
C TYR A 149 -7.37 15.57 -2.32
N PRO A 150 -8.65 15.58 -2.74
CA PRO A 150 -9.02 15.24 -4.11
C PRO A 150 -8.40 16.12 -5.21
N LEU A 151 -8.57 17.44 -5.11
CA LEU A 151 -8.23 18.39 -6.18
C LEU A 151 -7.96 19.79 -5.62
N ASP A 152 -7.01 20.49 -6.26
CA ASP A 152 -6.79 21.93 -6.11
C ASP A 152 -8.01 22.73 -6.58
N PHE A 153 -8.20 23.96 -6.05
CA PHE A 153 -9.27 24.89 -6.46
C PHE A 153 -10.71 24.33 -6.34
N THR A 154 -10.95 23.50 -5.32
CA THR A 154 -12.29 22.96 -4.99
C THR A 154 -12.81 23.49 -3.65
N PHE A 155 -14.04 23.12 -3.27
CA PHE A 155 -14.77 23.77 -2.17
C PHE A 155 -14.39 23.28 -0.76
N VAL A 156 -14.27 21.96 -0.55
CA VAL A 156 -14.03 21.37 0.79
C VAL A 156 -12.54 21.23 1.11
N CYS A 157 -11.71 21.06 0.08
CA CYS A 157 -10.27 20.88 0.24
C CYS A 157 -9.55 22.05 0.93
N PRO A 158 -9.80 23.34 0.59
CA PRO A 158 -9.05 24.44 1.21
C PRO A 158 -9.33 24.53 2.71
N THR A 159 -10.56 24.27 3.16
CA THR A 159 -10.89 24.34 4.59
C THR A 159 -10.11 23.32 5.42
N GLU A 160 -9.91 22.09 4.90
CA GLU A 160 -9.13 21.07 5.59
C GLU A 160 -7.64 21.43 5.64
N ILE A 161 -7.06 21.76 4.49
CA ILE A 161 -5.61 22.01 4.37
C ILE A 161 -5.24 23.26 5.18
N ILE A 162 -6.07 24.31 5.14
CA ILE A 162 -5.90 25.50 5.97
C ILE A 162 -5.97 25.15 7.46
N ALA A 163 -6.95 24.36 7.90
CA ALA A 163 -7.07 23.97 9.31
C ALA A 163 -5.84 23.21 9.82
N PHE A 164 -5.28 22.30 9.01
CA PHE A 164 -4.02 21.62 9.33
C PHE A 164 -2.82 22.58 9.33
N SER A 165 -2.76 23.51 8.37
CA SER A 165 -1.67 24.48 8.27
C SER A 165 -1.64 25.47 9.42
N ASP A 166 -2.81 25.99 9.83
CA ASP A 166 -2.92 26.96 10.92
C ASP A 166 -2.51 26.33 12.26
N ARG A 167 -2.68 25.01 12.41
CA ARG A 167 -2.29 24.22 13.58
C ARG A 167 -0.96 23.47 13.42
N ALA A 168 -0.19 23.73 12.35
CA ALA A 168 1.05 23.02 12.08
C ALA A 168 2.06 23.11 13.24
N ASN A 169 2.05 24.21 14.00
CA ASN A 169 2.90 24.40 15.16
C ASN A 169 2.62 23.39 16.29
N GLU A 170 1.36 22.97 16.48
CA GLU A 170 1.00 21.97 17.49
C GLU A 170 1.59 20.60 17.14
N PHE A 171 1.56 20.23 15.86
CA PHE A 171 2.18 19.00 15.37
C PHE A 171 3.71 19.07 15.44
N ALA A 172 4.30 20.22 15.07
CA ALA A 172 5.73 20.42 15.16
C ALA A 172 6.25 20.32 16.60
N ALA A 173 5.49 20.83 17.58
CA ALA A 173 5.83 20.77 19.01
C ALA A 173 5.92 19.34 19.54
N ILE A 174 5.17 18.41 18.97
CA ILE A 174 5.23 16.97 19.29
C ILE A 174 6.09 16.18 18.29
N ASN A 175 7.03 16.82 17.60
CA ASN A 175 7.93 16.19 16.62
C ASN A 175 7.18 15.42 15.50
N CYS A 176 6.08 16.00 15.01
CA CYS A 176 5.28 15.46 13.92
C CYS A 176 5.30 16.40 12.69
N GLN A 177 5.53 15.82 11.51
CA GLN A 177 5.48 16.49 10.23
C GLN A 177 4.13 16.24 9.54
N LEU A 178 3.40 17.31 9.24
CA LEU A 178 2.22 17.25 8.37
C LEU A 178 2.64 17.33 6.90
N ILE A 179 2.02 16.55 6.03
CA ILE A 179 2.22 16.59 4.57
C ILE A 179 0.85 16.43 3.89
N ALA A 180 0.47 17.43 3.09
CA ALA A 180 -0.70 17.34 2.23
C ALA A 180 -0.27 16.84 0.84
N ALA A 181 -1.06 16.00 0.19
CA ALA A 181 -0.79 15.51 -1.16
C ALA A 181 -2.05 15.50 -2.04
N SER A 182 -1.90 15.76 -3.33
CA SER A 182 -2.95 15.48 -4.32
C SER A 182 -2.35 15.06 -5.66
N CYS A 183 -3.20 14.67 -6.60
CA CYS A 183 -2.78 14.27 -7.94
C CYS A 183 -2.55 15.46 -8.90
N ASP A 184 -2.54 16.68 -8.38
CA ASP A 184 -2.20 17.88 -9.14
C ASP A 184 -0.68 18.09 -9.25
N SER A 185 -0.29 19.08 -10.06
CA SER A 185 1.12 19.41 -10.27
C SER A 185 1.63 20.41 -9.23
N HIS A 186 2.95 20.42 -8.98
CA HIS A 186 3.55 21.41 -8.08
C HIS A 186 3.35 22.86 -8.56
N PHE A 187 3.21 23.08 -9.87
CA PHE A 187 2.84 24.39 -10.42
C PHE A 187 1.41 24.80 -10.02
N SER A 188 0.46 23.86 -10.05
CA SER A 188 -0.92 24.09 -9.59
C SER A 188 -0.95 24.43 -8.10
N HIS A 189 -0.22 23.66 -7.29
CA HIS A 189 -0.08 23.93 -5.86
C HIS A 189 0.47 25.33 -5.60
N LEU A 190 1.53 25.74 -6.30
CA LEU A 190 2.12 27.06 -6.12
C LEU A 190 1.15 28.18 -6.53
N ALA A 191 0.44 28.01 -7.64
CA ALA A 191 -0.61 28.95 -8.04
C ALA A 191 -1.68 29.06 -6.95
N TRP A 192 -2.10 27.94 -6.37
CA TRP A 192 -3.14 27.91 -5.32
C TRP A 192 -2.68 28.49 -3.97
N VAL A 193 -1.40 28.32 -3.61
CA VAL A 193 -0.75 29.00 -2.47
C VAL A 193 -0.71 30.50 -2.69
N ASN A 194 -0.45 30.95 -3.92
CA ASN A 194 -0.40 32.38 -4.25
C ASN A 194 -1.79 33.02 -4.34
N THR A 195 -2.86 32.22 -4.47
CA THR A 195 -4.24 32.73 -4.41
C THR A 195 -4.63 33.06 -2.96
N PRO A 196 -5.19 34.26 -2.70
CA PRO A 196 -5.71 34.63 -1.39
C PRO A 196 -6.84 33.72 -0.88
N ARG A 197 -6.94 33.53 0.45
CA ARG A 197 -7.98 32.67 1.07
C ARG A 197 -9.41 33.15 0.80
N ASN A 198 -9.63 34.46 0.72
CA ASN A 198 -10.94 35.06 0.39
C ASN A 198 -11.40 34.80 -1.05
N GLU A 199 -10.50 34.37 -1.93
CA GLU A 199 -10.79 34.00 -3.32
C GLU A 199 -10.83 32.46 -3.51
N GLY A 200 -10.82 31.68 -2.42
CA GLY A 200 -10.79 30.22 -2.47
C GLY A 200 -9.38 29.63 -2.60
N GLY A 201 -8.34 30.46 -2.44
CA GLY A 201 -6.96 30.04 -2.37
C GLY A 201 -6.53 29.48 -1.01
N LEU A 202 -5.28 29.02 -0.91
CA LEU A 202 -4.70 28.55 0.35
C LEU A 202 -4.03 29.68 1.14
N GLY A 203 -3.51 30.70 0.44
CA GLY A 203 -2.63 31.71 1.03
C GLY A 203 -1.33 31.11 1.58
N LYS A 204 -0.72 31.77 2.56
CA LYS A 204 0.52 31.29 3.17
C LYS A 204 0.30 29.95 3.88
N MET A 205 1.07 28.94 3.47
CA MET A 205 1.03 27.59 4.01
C MET A 205 2.26 27.27 4.84
N GLN A 206 2.05 26.56 5.95
CA GLN A 206 3.10 26.09 6.88
C GLN A 206 3.44 24.62 6.67
N ILE A 207 2.67 23.93 5.83
CA ILE A 207 2.85 22.51 5.53
C ILE A 207 3.24 22.31 4.06
N PRO A 208 4.08 21.31 3.75
CA PRO A 208 4.41 20.95 2.38
C PRO A 208 3.18 20.44 1.62
N LEU A 209 3.02 20.90 0.38
CA LEU A 209 2.05 20.38 -0.59
C LEU A 209 2.76 19.50 -1.62
N LEU A 210 2.66 18.19 -1.47
CA LEU A 210 3.30 17.18 -2.32
C LEU A 210 2.50 16.93 -3.60
N ALA A 211 3.14 17.09 -4.75
CA ALA A 211 2.54 16.81 -6.05
C ALA A 211 2.70 15.34 -6.44
N ASP A 212 1.58 14.64 -6.65
CA ASP A 212 1.53 13.25 -7.12
C ASP A 212 0.87 13.17 -8.52
N LYS A 213 1.43 13.89 -9.49
CA LYS A 213 0.82 13.99 -10.83
C LYS A 213 0.69 12.64 -11.56
N SER A 214 1.53 11.66 -11.22
CA SER A 214 1.47 10.30 -11.78
C SER A 214 0.43 9.41 -11.08
N ALA A 215 -0.19 9.90 -10.00
CA ALA A 215 -1.04 9.15 -9.07
C ALA A 215 -0.35 7.91 -8.47
N ALA A 216 0.99 7.84 -8.51
CA ALA A 216 1.73 6.68 -8.05
C ALA A 216 1.64 6.55 -6.53
N ILE A 217 1.78 7.67 -5.82
CA ILE A 217 1.74 7.72 -4.36
C ILE A 217 0.30 7.43 -3.89
N ALA A 218 -0.71 8.03 -4.50
CA ALA A 218 -2.11 7.77 -4.20
C ALA A 218 -2.52 6.32 -4.45
N LYS A 219 -1.94 5.66 -5.46
CA LYS A 219 -2.15 4.22 -5.72
C LYS A 219 -1.44 3.33 -4.70
N ASP A 220 -0.20 3.66 -4.34
CA ASP A 220 0.56 2.93 -3.32
C ASP A 220 -0.12 3.00 -1.95
N TYR A 221 -0.75 4.13 -1.65
CA TYR A 221 -1.58 4.35 -0.46
C TYR A 221 -3.05 3.95 -0.65
N GLN A 222 -3.41 3.33 -1.78
CA GLN A 222 -4.74 2.78 -2.08
C GLN A 222 -5.93 3.74 -1.92
N VAL A 223 -5.70 5.04 -2.11
CA VAL A 223 -6.74 6.07 -2.05
C VAL A 223 -7.15 6.58 -3.42
N TYR A 224 -6.43 6.20 -4.47
CA TYR A 224 -6.74 6.61 -5.83
C TYR A 224 -7.98 5.91 -6.40
N ASN A 225 -8.97 6.68 -6.82
CA ASN A 225 -10.11 6.18 -7.56
C ASN A 225 -9.80 6.17 -9.07
N GLU A 226 -9.61 4.98 -9.65
CA GLU A 226 -9.30 4.84 -11.08
C GLU A 226 -10.44 5.26 -12.01
N ALA A 227 -11.69 5.22 -11.55
CA ALA A 227 -12.84 5.61 -12.36
C ALA A 227 -12.97 7.12 -12.50
N THR A 228 -12.69 7.87 -11.44
CA THR A 228 -12.83 9.34 -11.42
C THR A 228 -11.50 10.07 -11.60
N GLY A 229 -10.37 9.39 -11.44
CA GLY A 229 -9.04 9.97 -11.59
C GLY A 229 -8.60 10.85 -10.42
N ILE A 230 -9.28 10.76 -9.28
CA ILE A 230 -9.00 11.57 -8.08
C ILE A 230 -8.80 10.68 -6.84
N PRO A 231 -7.97 11.08 -5.87
CA PRO A 231 -7.86 10.38 -4.61
C PRO A 231 -9.05 10.67 -3.69
N TYR A 232 -9.45 9.67 -2.90
CA TYR A 232 -10.29 9.85 -1.72
C TYR A 232 -9.56 10.65 -0.63
N ARG A 233 -10.29 11.09 0.39
CA ARG A 233 -9.73 11.81 1.55
C ARG A 233 -9.06 10.83 2.52
N GLY A 234 -7.92 10.28 2.10
CA GLY A 234 -7.08 9.41 2.92
C GLY A 234 -6.17 10.20 3.85
N LEU A 235 -6.02 9.76 5.09
CA LEU A 235 -5.05 10.26 6.07
C LEU A 235 -4.33 9.07 6.70
N PHE A 236 -3.03 9.19 6.81
CA PHE A 236 -2.13 8.14 7.27
C PHE A 236 -1.22 8.70 8.35
N ILE A 237 -1.22 8.05 9.52
CA ILE A 237 -0.26 8.35 10.59
C ILE A 237 0.86 7.32 10.51
N ILE A 238 2.08 7.80 10.34
CA ILE A 238 3.31 7.01 10.21
C ILE A 238 4.21 7.37 11.39
N ASP A 239 4.74 6.36 12.08
CA ASP A 239 5.61 6.58 13.24
C ASP A 239 7.04 7.02 12.85
N ASP A 240 7.85 7.32 13.86
CA ASP A 240 9.25 7.72 13.74
C ASP A 240 10.16 6.65 13.10
N LYS A 241 9.73 5.39 13.11
CA LYS A 241 10.39 4.24 12.49
C LYS A 241 9.94 4.01 11.04
N GLY A 242 8.92 4.74 10.58
CA GLY A 242 8.37 4.64 9.23
C GLY A 242 7.29 3.56 9.07
N ASN A 243 6.69 3.07 10.16
CA ASN A 243 5.60 2.11 10.12
C ASN A 243 4.24 2.80 10.13
N LEU A 244 3.28 2.22 9.45
CA LEU A 244 1.92 2.73 9.37
C LEU A 244 1.14 2.39 10.64
N ARG A 245 0.62 3.41 11.34
CA ARG A 245 -0.08 3.26 12.63
C ARG A 245 -1.58 3.45 12.53
N GLN A 246 -2.03 4.28 11.61
CA GLN A 246 -3.44 4.61 11.48
C GLN A 246 -3.80 4.98 10.04
N ILE A 247 -5.00 4.59 9.63
CA ILE A 247 -5.59 4.91 8.32
C ILE A 247 -6.99 5.46 8.54
N THR A 248 -7.25 6.67 8.05
CA THR A 248 -8.60 7.25 7.94
C THR A 248 -8.90 7.48 6.47
N ILE A 249 -9.98 6.91 5.93
CA ILE A 249 -10.40 7.16 4.55
C ILE A 249 -11.84 7.65 4.59
N ASN A 250 -12.03 8.91 4.23
CA ASN A 250 -13.35 9.50 4.06
C ASN A 250 -13.73 9.54 2.58
N ASP A 251 -15.03 9.42 2.32
CA ASP A 251 -15.59 9.78 1.01
C ASP A 251 -15.43 11.30 0.76
N LEU A 252 -15.56 11.71 -0.51
CA LEU A 252 -15.32 13.06 -0.99
C LEU A 252 -16.09 14.19 -0.26
N PRO A 253 -17.36 14.03 0.16
CA PRO A 253 -18.12 15.15 0.72
C PRO A 253 -17.81 15.43 2.20
N VAL A 254 -17.13 14.53 2.92
CA VAL A 254 -16.94 14.64 4.38
C VAL A 254 -15.48 14.95 4.73
N GLY A 255 -15.25 16.13 5.30
CA GLY A 255 -13.93 16.54 5.80
C GLY A 255 -13.49 15.77 7.05
N ARG A 256 -12.20 15.84 7.36
CA ARG A 256 -11.53 15.22 8.51
C ARG A 256 -11.42 16.18 9.68
N SER A 257 -11.17 15.63 10.86
CA SER A 257 -10.94 16.39 12.09
C SER A 257 -9.45 16.51 12.41
N VAL A 258 -8.97 17.75 12.56
CA VAL A 258 -7.59 18.04 12.99
C VAL A 258 -7.39 17.65 14.45
N ASP A 259 -8.40 17.87 15.31
CA ASP A 259 -8.36 17.50 16.72
C ASP A 259 -8.18 16.00 16.93
N GLU A 260 -8.91 15.19 16.16
CA GLU A 260 -8.80 13.74 16.25
C GLU A 260 -7.44 13.26 15.76
N THR A 261 -6.92 13.87 14.68
CA THR A 261 -5.58 13.56 14.18
C THR A 261 -4.51 13.86 15.23
N LEU A 262 -4.57 15.04 15.86
CA LEU A 262 -3.63 15.43 16.91
C LEU A 262 -3.71 14.48 18.12
N ARG A 263 -4.94 14.15 18.56
CA ARG A 263 -5.18 13.20 19.65
C ARG A 263 -4.58 11.83 19.36
N LEU A 264 -4.75 11.33 18.13
CA LEU A 264 -4.21 10.03 17.72
C LEU A 264 -2.68 10.03 17.69
N VAL A 265 -2.04 11.08 17.16
CA VAL A 265 -0.57 11.19 17.16
C VAL A 265 -0.04 11.19 18.60
N GLN A 266 -0.63 12.01 19.49
CA GLN A 266 -0.25 12.05 20.90
C GLN A 266 -0.47 10.71 21.61
N ALA A 267 -1.54 9.99 21.26
CA ALA A 267 -1.81 8.68 21.84
C ALA A 267 -0.74 7.66 21.43
N PHE A 268 -0.39 7.58 20.14
CA PHE A 268 0.65 6.67 19.68
C PHE A 268 2.02 6.99 20.29
N GLN A 269 2.37 8.26 20.40
CA GLN A 269 3.60 8.70 21.06
C GLN A 269 3.62 8.29 22.53
N TYR A 270 2.52 8.48 23.25
CA TYR A 270 2.41 8.05 24.65
C TYR A 270 2.60 6.54 24.78
N THR A 271 1.93 5.74 23.93
CA THR A 271 2.06 4.27 23.97
C THR A 271 3.47 3.80 23.61
N ASP A 272 4.15 4.48 22.69
CA ASP A 272 5.51 4.14 22.27
C ASP A 272 6.54 4.44 23.37
N GLU A 273 6.31 5.49 24.18
CA GLU A 273 7.18 5.89 25.29
C GLU A 273 6.94 5.09 26.57
N HIS A 274 5.67 4.84 26.93
CA HIS A 274 5.30 4.28 28.23
C HIS A 274 4.97 2.77 28.19
N GLY A 275 4.67 2.21 27.02
CA GLY A 275 4.23 0.81 26.88
C GLY A 275 2.84 0.52 27.47
N GLU A 276 2.10 1.55 27.85
CA GLU A 276 0.71 1.48 28.29
C GLU A 276 -0.24 1.64 27.11
N VAL A 277 -1.52 1.29 27.29
CA VAL A 277 -2.54 1.48 26.26
C VAL A 277 -3.50 2.61 26.61
N CYS A 278 -3.89 3.37 25.58
CA CYS A 278 -4.80 4.50 25.70
C CYS A 278 -6.26 4.03 25.56
N PRO A 279 -7.15 4.31 26.53
CA PRO A 279 -8.58 3.97 26.44
C PRO A 279 -9.32 4.81 25.37
N ALA A 280 -10.59 4.47 25.14
CA ALA A 280 -11.46 5.23 24.24
C ALA A 280 -11.54 6.71 24.66
N ASN A 281 -11.51 7.61 23.67
CA ASN A 281 -11.53 9.07 23.87
C ASN A 281 -10.36 9.61 24.72
N TRP A 282 -9.26 8.85 24.88
CA TRP A 282 -8.09 9.31 25.61
C TRP A 282 -7.53 10.62 25.04
N LYS A 283 -7.17 11.53 25.93
CA LYS A 283 -6.47 12.79 25.67
C LYS A 283 -5.27 12.92 26.61
N PRO A 284 -4.24 13.73 26.28
CA PRO A 284 -3.12 13.97 27.19
C PRO A 284 -3.57 14.31 28.62
N GLY A 285 -2.96 13.65 29.61
CA GLY A 285 -3.34 13.76 31.03
C GLY A 285 -4.48 12.85 31.49
N SER A 286 -5.15 12.15 30.57
CA SER A 286 -6.15 11.14 30.93
C SER A 286 -5.49 9.85 31.43
N LYS A 287 -6.21 9.09 32.26
CA LYS A 287 -5.75 7.79 32.75
C LYS A 287 -5.54 6.80 31.61
N THR A 288 -4.53 5.95 31.77
CA THR A 288 -4.11 4.91 30.83
C THR A 288 -4.21 3.54 31.48
N ILE A 289 -4.13 2.49 30.67
CA ILE A 289 -4.22 1.12 31.15
C ILE A 289 -2.85 0.48 31.00
N ASN A 290 -2.24 0.09 32.13
CA ASN A 290 -1.10 -0.82 32.09
C ASN A 290 -1.61 -2.24 31.79
N PRO A 291 -1.20 -2.89 30.67
CA PRO A 291 -1.72 -4.20 30.29
C PRO A 291 -1.51 -5.29 31.35
N SER A 292 -0.44 -5.20 32.15
CA SER A 292 -0.13 -6.15 33.22
C SER A 292 -0.91 -5.89 34.52
N LYS A 293 -1.45 -4.67 34.69
CA LYS A 293 -2.19 -4.24 35.90
C LYS A 293 -3.53 -3.59 35.53
N SER A 294 -4.21 -4.13 34.53
CA SER A 294 -5.42 -3.52 33.97
C SER A 294 -6.54 -3.30 34.99
N LYS A 295 -6.62 -4.14 36.03
CA LYS A 295 -7.60 -4.00 37.13
C LYS A 295 -7.48 -2.69 37.89
N ASP A 296 -6.30 -2.08 37.96
CA ASP A 296 -6.10 -0.82 38.67
C ASP A 296 -6.78 0.33 37.93
N TYR A 297 -6.79 0.30 36.59
CA TYR A 297 -7.56 1.26 35.80
C TYR A 297 -9.06 1.08 36.02
N PHE A 298 -9.58 -0.15 35.84
CA PHE A 298 -11.01 -0.44 35.89
C PHE A 298 -11.67 -0.11 37.24
N LYS A 299 -10.94 -0.23 38.35
CA LYS A 299 -11.42 0.20 39.68
C LYS A 299 -11.67 1.71 39.80
N THR A 300 -11.13 2.50 38.87
CA THR A 300 -11.17 3.97 38.95
C THR A 300 -12.11 4.63 37.94
N VAL A 301 -12.82 3.80 37.16
CA VAL A 301 -13.78 4.21 36.13
C VAL A 301 -15.23 3.90 36.55
N GLU A 302 -15.41 3.31 37.73
CA GLU A 302 -16.70 3.25 38.44
C GLU A 302 -17.07 4.62 39.03
#